data_AF-A0AA41V2R0-F1
#
_entry.id   AF-A0AA41V2R0-F1
#
_cell.length_a   1.000
_cell.length_b   1.000
_cell.length_c   1.000
_cell.angle_alpha   90.00
_cell.angle_beta   90.00
_cell.angle_gamma   90.00
#
_symmetry.space_group_name_H-M   'P 1'
#
loop_
_entity.id
_entity.type
_entity.pdbx_description
1 polymer ?
#
loop_
_entity_poly.entity_id
_entity_poly.type
_entity_poly.pdbx_seq_one_letter_code
_entity_poly.pdbx_strand_id
1 'polypeptide(L)'
;MAMKTLQPQVKAIQELYAGNGEKIQTETARLYKLAGVNPLAGCLPTLATIPVWIGLYRALSNVADEGLLTEGLFWIPSLAGPTSVAARQNGSGISWLFPIVDGHPPLGWSDTAAYLALPVLLVVSQYISVQIMQSSQ
;
A
#
# COMPACT_ATOMS: atom_id res chain seq x y z
N MET A 1 -0.93 -19.69 12.73
CA MET A 1 -2.29 -20.07 13.20
C MET A 1 -2.56 -19.74 14.68
N ALA A 2 -1.55 -19.48 15.52
CA ALA A 2 -1.75 -19.14 16.95
C ALA A 2 -2.64 -17.91 17.21
N MET A 3 -2.54 -16.85 16.41
CA MET A 3 -3.42 -15.67 16.50
C MET A 3 -4.90 -15.98 16.21
N LYS A 4 -5.16 -16.89 15.25
CA LYS A 4 -6.52 -17.28 14.86
C LYS A 4 -7.24 -18.01 16.00
N THR A 5 -6.49 -18.78 16.80
CA THR A 5 -7.00 -19.48 17.98
C THR A 5 -7.36 -18.54 19.14
N LEU A 6 -6.73 -17.37 19.22
CA LEU A 6 -7.00 -16.38 20.27
C LEU A 6 -8.14 -15.42 19.94
N GLN A 7 -8.57 -15.31 18.67
CA GLN A 7 -9.70 -14.47 18.25
C GLN A 7 -10.97 -14.60 19.12
N PRO A 8 -11.48 -15.81 19.45
CA PRO A 8 -12.67 -15.92 20.29
C PRO A 8 -12.48 -15.35 21.71
N GLN A 9 -11.28 -15.50 22.28
CA GLN A 9 -10.97 -14.98 23.62
C GLN A 9 -10.81 -13.45 23.60
N VAL A 10 -10.24 -12.90 22.53
CA VAL A 10 -10.16 -11.45 22.31
C VAL A 10 -11.57 -10.85 22.16
N LYS A 11 -12.48 -11.51 21.45
CA LYS A 11 -13.89 -11.09 21.34
C LYS A 11 -14.60 -11.07 22.70
N ALA A 12 -14.40 -12.11 23.52
CA ALA A 12 -14.97 -12.14 24.87
C ALA A 12 -14.47 -10.97 25.74
N ILE A 13 -13.20 -10.55 25.63
CA ILE A 13 -12.66 -9.37 26.33
C ILE A 13 -13.32 -8.07 25.82
N GLN A 14 -13.55 -7.97 24.51
CA GLN A 14 -14.21 -6.80 23.91
C GLN A 14 -15.67 -6.67 24.36
N GLU A 15 -16.39 -7.79 24.48
CA GLU A 15 -17.76 -7.84 25.00
C GLU A 15 -17.82 -7.51 26.49
N LEU A 16 -16.91 -8.07 27.30
CA LEU A 16 -16.89 -7.87 28.76
C LEU A 16 -16.57 -6.42 29.17
N TYR A 17 -15.73 -5.74 28.39
CA TYR A 17 -15.28 -4.37 28.66
C TYR A 17 -15.78 -3.37 27.62
N ALA A 18 -16.92 -3.65 26.98
CA ALA A 18 -17.54 -2.76 26.00
C ALA A 18 -17.66 -1.32 26.56
N GLY A 19 -17.09 -0.35 25.84
CA GLY A 19 -17.05 1.06 26.25
C GLY A 19 -15.80 1.48 27.05
N ASN A 20 -14.93 0.55 27.46
CA ASN A 20 -13.65 0.85 28.11
C ASN A 20 -12.47 0.32 27.29
N GLY A 21 -12.07 1.11 26.28
CA GLY A 21 -10.98 0.76 25.36
C GLY A 21 -9.62 0.53 26.05
N GLU A 22 -9.36 1.20 27.16
CA GLU A 22 -8.11 1.04 27.92
C GLU A 22 -8.03 -0.33 28.61
N LYS A 23 -9.13 -0.77 29.23
CA LYS A 23 -9.21 -2.13 29.79
C LYS A 23 -9.15 -3.20 28.71
N ILE A 24 -9.81 -3.00 27.58
CA ILE A 24 -9.74 -3.92 26.43
C ILE A 24 -8.27 -4.08 25.98
N GLN A 25 -7.54 -2.98 25.80
CA GLN A 25 -6.13 -3.04 25.38
C GLN A 25 -5.25 -3.78 26.40
N THR A 26 -5.46 -3.51 27.69
CA THR A 26 -4.67 -4.10 28.78
C THR A 26 -4.89 -5.60 28.91
N GLU A 27 -6.14 -6.05 28.92
CA GLU A 27 -6.49 -7.48 29.04
C GLU A 27 -6.13 -8.26 27.77
N THR A 28 -6.31 -7.64 26.60
CA THR A 28 -5.87 -8.24 25.32
C THR A 28 -4.34 -8.42 25.31
N ALA A 29 -3.59 -7.43 25.79
CA ALA A 29 -2.13 -7.54 25.90
C ALA A 29 -1.71 -8.61 26.93
N ARG A 30 -2.42 -8.74 28.05
CA ARG A 30 -2.21 -9.79 29.04
C ARG A 30 -2.45 -11.18 28.45
N LEU A 31 -3.55 -11.34 27.71
CA LEU A 31 -3.89 -12.59 27.02
C LEU A 31 -2.79 -13.01 26.04
N TYR A 32 -2.29 -12.09 25.20
CA TYR A 32 -1.20 -12.38 24.25
C TYR A 32 0.10 -12.79 24.96
N LYS A 33 0.44 -12.14 26.09
CA LYS A 33 1.60 -12.53 26.89
C LYS A 33 1.46 -13.94 27.49
N LEU A 34 0.29 -14.26 28.05
CA LEU A 34 0.01 -15.58 28.62
C LEU A 34 0.03 -16.69 27.57
N ALA A 35 -0.45 -16.40 26.35
CA ALA A 35 -0.44 -17.33 25.23
C ALA A 35 0.94 -17.45 24.54
N GLY A 36 1.94 -16.67 24.96
CA GLY A 36 3.27 -16.67 24.34
C GLY A 36 3.30 -16.16 22.89
N VAL A 37 2.28 -15.41 22.47
CA VAL A 37 2.14 -14.90 21.10
C VAL A 37 2.57 -13.43 21.06
N ASN A 38 3.61 -13.11 20.31
CA ASN A 38 4.00 -11.72 20.06
C ASN A 38 3.26 -11.19 18.82
N PRO A 39 2.35 -10.20 18.96
CA PRO A 39 1.60 -9.68 17.82
C PRO A 39 2.50 -9.00 16.76
N LEU A 40 3.67 -8.50 17.16
CA LEU A 40 4.66 -7.88 16.28
C LEU A 40 5.56 -8.91 15.58
N ALA A 41 5.57 -10.18 16.00
CA ALA A 41 6.30 -11.21 15.28
C ALA A 41 5.79 -11.40 13.85
N GLY A 42 4.53 -11.01 13.58
CA GLY A 42 3.97 -11.02 12.22
C GLY A 42 4.60 -9.99 11.26
N CYS A 43 5.14 -8.87 11.76
CA CYS A 43 5.78 -7.86 10.92
C CYS A 43 7.31 -7.97 10.86
N LEU A 44 7.92 -8.80 11.70
CA LEU A 44 9.37 -9.06 11.69
C LEU A 44 9.90 -9.54 10.33
N PRO A 45 9.24 -10.49 9.62
CA PRO A 45 9.64 -10.89 8.27
C PRO A 45 9.55 -9.73 7.27
N THR A 46 8.50 -8.91 7.36
CA THR A 46 8.34 -7.76 6.47
C THR A 46 9.42 -6.71 6.70
N LEU A 47 9.78 -6.43 7.96
CA LEU A 47 10.84 -5.49 8.31
C LEU A 47 12.20 -5.96 7.81
N ALA A 48 12.48 -7.26 7.87
CA ALA A 48 13.73 -7.83 7.38
C ALA A 48 13.89 -7.69 5.86
N THR A 49 12.80 -7.64 5.08
CA THR A 49 12.86 -7.46 3.62
C THR A 49 12.90 -6.00 3.17
N ILE A 50 12.52 -5.03 4.02
CA ILE A 50 12.54 -3.59 3.67
C ILE A 50 13.90 -3.13 3.11
N PRO A 51 15.07 -3.50 3.68
CA PRO A 51 16.36 -3.06 3.16
C PRO A 51 16.62 -3.49 1.71
N VAL A 52 16.21 -4.71 1.34
CA VAL A 52 16.36 -5.24 -0.01
C VAL A 52 15.53 -4.43 -1.00
N TRP A 53 14.27 -4.12 -0.64
CA TRP A 53 13.40 -3.29 -1.47
C TRP A 53 13.91 -1.87 -1.63
N ILE A 54 14.45 -1.26 -0.57
CA ILE A 54 15.05 0.08 -0.64
C ILE A 54 16.24 0.09 -1.60
N GLY A 55 17.12 -0.90 -1.50
CA GLY A 55 18.28 -1.04 -2.39
C GLY A 55 17.86 -1.18 -3.85
N LEU A 56 16.92 -2.08 -4.13
CA LEU A 56 16.39 -2.30 -5.47
C LEU A 56 15.70 -1.06 -6.03
N TYR A 57 14.83 -0.41 -5.26
CA TYR A 57 14.12 0.79 -5.69
C TYR A 57 15.08 1.92 -6.04
N ARG A 58 16.11 2.14 -5.23
CA ARG A 58 17.14 3.16 -5.50
C ARG A 58 17.96 2.85 -6.75
N ALA A 59 18.38 1.59 -6.92
CA ALA A 59 19.11 1.18 -8.11
C ALA A 59 18.29 1.41 -9.38
N LEU A 60 17.02 0.98 -9.41
CA LEU A 60 16.13 1.18 -10.54
C LEU A 60 15.83 2.66 -10.79
N SER A 61 15.67 3.47 -9.74
CA SER A 61 15.44 4.91 -9.87
C SER A 61 16.62 5.63 -10.51
N ASN A 62 17.85 5.28 -10.12
CA ASN A 62 19.05 5.86 -10.72
C ASN A 62 19.15 5.51 -12.22
N VAL A 63 18.90 4.25 -12.58
CA VAL A 63 18.89 3.78 -13.98
C VAL A 63 17.76 4.44 -14.78
N ALA A 64 16.61 4.70 -14.16
CA ALA A 64 15.52 5.48 -14.76
C ALA A 64 15.92 6.93 -15.03
N ASP A 65 16.57 7.59 -14.07
CA ASP A 65 17.03 8.98 -14.19
C ASP A 65 18.15 9.13 -15.26
N GLU A 66 18.93 8.07 -15.51
CA GLU A 66 19.90 7.98 -16.61
C GLU A 66 19.25 7.73 -17.99
N GLY A 67 17.93 7.57 -18.06
CA GLY A 67 17.18 7.38 -19.31
C GLY A 67 17.31 5.98 -19.91
N LEU A 68 17.73 4.98 -19.12
CA LEU A 68 17.96 3.62 -19.59
C LEU A 68 16.71 2.72 -19.54
N LEU A 69 15.60 3.21 -18.96
CA LEU A 69 14.34 2.47 -18.81
C LEU A 69 13.22 3.04 -19.69
N THR A 70 13.56 3.50 -20.89
CA THR A 70 12.62 4.07 -21.87
C THR A 70 11.77 3.01 -22.57
N GLU A 71 12.18 1.74 -22.51
CA GLU A 71 11.40 0.64 -23.07
C GLU A 71 10.12 0.40 -22.25
N GLY A 72 9.01 0.24 -22.97
CA GLY A 72 7.70 -0.06 -22.41
C GLY A 72 7.52 -1.55 -22.09
N LEU A 73 6.57 -1.85 -21.21
CA LEU A 73 6.19 -3.22 -20.86
C LEU A 73 4.67 -3.36 -20.85
N PHE A 74 4.17 -4.29 -21.67
CA PHE A 74 2.73 -4.49 -21.92
C PHE A 74 2.03 -3.19 -22.36
N TRP A 75 1.20 -2.61 -21.49
CA TRP A 75 0.47 -1.36 -21.76
C TRP A 75 1.21 -0.12 -21.22
N ILE A 76 2.29 -0.27 -20.46
CA ILE A 76 3.01 0.85 -19.85
C ILE A 76 4.06 1.38 -20.84
N PRO A 77 4.05 2.68 -21.20
CA PRO A 77 4.95 3.24 -22.21
C PRO A 77 6.44 3.16 -21.84
N SER A 78 6.78 3.28 -20.56
CA SER A 78 8.15 3.20 -20.06
C SER A 78 8.19 2.71 -18.61
N LEU A 79 9.20 1.90 -18.29
CA LEU A 79 9.46 1.42 -16.93
C LEU A 79 10.02 2.48 -15.98
N ALA A 80 10.58 3.59 -16.49
CA ALA A 80 10.95 4.75 -15.68
C ALA A 80 9.73 5.42 -15.04
N GLY A 81 8.57 5.27 -15.67
CA GLY A 81 7.32 5.87 -15.25
C GLY A 81 7.24 7.37 -15.56
N PRO A 82 6.09 8.00 -15.23
CA PRO A 82 5.82 9.37 -15.63
C PRO A 82 6.41 10.42 -14.67
N THR A 83 7.15 9.99 -13.64
CA THR A 83 7.72 10.88 -12.62
C THR A 83 8.97 10.29 -11.99
N SER A 84 9.95 11.16 -11.70
CA SER A 84 11.22 10.82 -11.04
C SER A 84 11.12 10.84 -9.51
N VAL A 85 12.16 10.35 -8.84
CA VAL A 85 12.25 10.42 -7.37
C VAL A 85 12.33 11.88 -6.90
N ALA A 86 13.10 12.71 -7.60
CA ALA A 86 13.24 14.13 -7.29
C ALA A 86 11.90 14.88 -7.37
N ALA A 87 11.10 14.61 -8.40
CA ALA A 87 9.78 15.20 -8.56
C ALA A 87 8.81 14.81 -7.43
N ARG A 88 8.87 13.57 -6.94
CA ARG A 88 8.05 13.16 -5.79
C ARG A 88 8.46 13.88 -4.50
N GLN A 89 9.76 14.09 -4.29
CA GLN A 89 10.29 14.73 -3.08
C GLN A 89 9.98 16.23 -2.99
N ASN A 90 9.95 16.92 -4.13
CA ASN A 90 9.68 18.36 -4.17
C ASN A 90 8.19 18.70 -4.36
N GLY A 91 7.30 17.70 -4.33
CA GLY A 91 5.86 17.89 -4.47
C GLY A 91 5.34 17.98 -5.92
N SER A 92 6.21 17.87 -6.92
CA SER A 92 5.83 17.88 -8.36
C SER A 92 5.57 16.49 -8.94
N GLY A 93 5.41 15.45 -8.12
CA GLY A 93 5.26 14.06 -8.56
C GLY A 93 4.00 13.76 -9.38
N ILE A 94 3.07 14.71 -9.47
CA ILE A 94 1.83 14.64 -10.27
C ILE A 94 1.84 15.61 -11.46
N SER A 95 2.97 16.26 -11.74
CA SER A 95 3.11 17.21 -12.85
C SER A 95 2.88 16.59 -14.24
N TRP A 96 2.98 15.28 -14.35
CA TRP A 96 2.64 14.54 -15.57
C TRP A 96 1.13 14.44 -15.83
N LEU A 97 0.31 14.68 -14.81
CA LEU A 97 -1.15 14.66 -14.85
C LEU A 97 -1.75 16.08 -14.89
N PHE A 98 -1.12 17.04 -14.22
CA PHE A 98 -1.60 18.41 -14.09
C PHE A 98 -0.47 19.45 -14.29
N PRO A 99 -0.78 20.68 -14.78
CA PRO A 99 -2.10 21.18 -15.17
C PRO A 99 -2.56 20.65 -16.53
N ILE A 100 -3.88 20.63 -16.73
CA ILE A 100 -4.45 20.33 -18.05
C ILE A 100 -4.39 21.61 -18.89
N VAL A 101 -3.66 21.56 -19.99
CA VAL A 101 -3.52 22.65 -20.95
C VAL A 101 -4.08 22.15 -22.28
N ASP A 102 -4.90 22.96 -22.95
CA ASP A 102 -5.53 22.61 -24.24
C ASP A 102 -6.34 21.30 -24.23
N GLY A 103 -6.91 20.95 -23.08
CA GLY A 103 -7.79 19.79 -22.93
C GLY A 103 -7.08 18.45 -22.76
N HIS A 104 -5.76 18.43 -22.59
CA HIS A 104 -5.01 17.21 -22.28
C HIS A 104 -3.97 17.39 -21.16
N PRO A 105 -3.60 16.30 -20.46
CA PRO A 105 -2.46 16.30 -19.55
C PRO A 105 -1.14 16.58 -20.28
N PRO A 106 -0.07 16.97 -19.56
CA PRO A 106 1.24 17.26 -20.17
C PRO A 106 1.85 16.08 -20.96
N LEU A 107 1.55 14.83 -20.58
CA LEU A 107 1.97 13.63 -21.32
C LEU A 107 1.04 13.24 -22.48
N GLY A 108 -0.10 13.91 -22.64
CA GLY A 108 -1.16 13.50 -23.56
C GLY A 108 -2.01 12.34 -23.04
N TRP A 109 -3.22 12.20 -23.58
CA TRP A 109 -4.20 11.22 -23.07
C TRP A 109 -3.80 9.76 -23.28
N SER A 110 -3.04 9.43 -24.33
CA SER A 110 -2.58 8.07 -24.58
C SER A 110 -1.75 7.54 -23.41
N ASP A 111 -0.73 8.30 -23.04
CA ASP A 111 0.28 7.88 -22.08
C ASP A 111 -0.25 8.07 -20.66
N THR A 112 -0.97 9.16 -20.40
CA THR A 112 -1.64 9.37 -19.12
C THR A 112 -2.65 8.26 -18.81
N ALA A 113 -3.48 7.86 -19.78
CA ALA A 113 -4.42 6.76 -19.56
C ALA A 113 -3.72 5.43 -19.28
N ALA A 114 -2.60 5.16 -19.97
CA ALA A 114 -1.80 3.97 -19.75
C ALA A 114 -1.23 3.91 -18.31
N TYR A 115 -0.71 5.02 -17.79
CA TYR A 115 -0.23 5.10 -16.41
C TYR A 115 -1.35 5.10 -15.36
N LEU A 116 -2.56 5.56 -15.70
CA LEU A 116 -3.73 5.54 -14.81
C LEU A 116 -4.44 4.19 -14.76
N ALA A 117 -4.22 3.30 -15.72
CA ALA A 117 -4.89 2.00 -15.79
C ALA A 117 -4.76 1.18 -14.49
N LEU A 118 -3.54 1.06 -13.95
CA LEU A 118 -3.28 0.32 -12.71
C LEU A 118 -3.91 0.97 -11.47
N PRO A 119 -3.69 2.28 -11.18
CA PRO A 119 -4.36 2.96 -10.07
C PRO A 119 -5.88 2.88 -10.12
N VAL A 120 -6.49 3.09 -11.30
CA VAL A 120 -7.95 3.04 -11.46
C VAL A 120 -8.45 1.62 -11.21
N LEU A 121 -7.80 0.61 -11.78
CA LEU A 121 -8.14 -0.80 -11.55
C LEU A 121 -8.04 -1.14 -10.05
N LEU A 122 -6.98 -0.69 -9.38
CA LEU A 122 -6.77 -0.93 -7.96
C LEU A 122 -7.88 -0.30 -7.12
N VAL A 123 -8.25 0.95 -7.38
CA VAL A 123 -9.33 1.64 -6.66
C VAL A 123 -10.68 0.95 -6.90
N VAL A 124 -10.99 0.59 -8.15
CA VAL A 124 -12.23 -0.13 -8.48
C VAL A 124 -12.27 -1.50 -7.80
N SER A 125 -11.16 -2.24 -7.83
CA SER A 125 -11.04 -3.55 -7.17
C SER A 125 -11.21 -3.45 -5.66
N GLN A 126 -10.60 -2.45 -5.03
CA GLN A 126 -10.76 -2.18 -3.60
C GLN A 126 -12.20 -1.79 -3.27
N TYR A 127 -12.82 -0.93 -4.08
CA TYR A 127 -14.22 -0.53 -3.89
C TYR A 127 -15.16 -1.74 -3.94
N ILE A 128 -15.02 -2.60 -4.96
CA ILE A 128 -15.81 -3.83 -5.08
C ILE A 128 -15.56 -4.77 -3.88
N SER A 129 -14.30 -4.95 -3.48
CA SER A 129 -13.93 -5.79 -2.34
C SER A 129 -14.58 -5.32 -1.04
N VAL A 130 -14.63 -4.00 -0.81
CA VAL A 130 -15.29 -3.42 0.36
C VAL A 130 -16.79 -3.69 0.34
N GLN A 131 -17.45 -3.54 -0.81
CA GLN A 131 -18.89 -3.80 -0.94
C GLN A 131 -19.24 -5.27 -0.67
N ILE A 132 -18.44 -6.20 -1.20
CA ILE A 132 -18.65 -7.64 -0.96
C ILE A 132 -18.50 -7.97 0.53
N MET A 133 -17.46 -7.48 1.19
CA MET A 133 -17.24 -7.73 2.61
C MET A 133 -18.34 -7.13 3.51
N GLN A 134 -18.89 -5.97 3.14
CA GLN A 134 -19.98 -5.33 3.89
C GLN A 134 -21.32 -6.07 3.71
N SER A 135 -21.57 -6.67 2.54
CA SER A 135 -22.79 -7.46 2.29
C SER A 135 -22.87 -8.80 3.06
N SER A 136 -21.76 -9.25 3.64
CA SER A 136 -21.65 -10.52 4.38
C SER A 136 -21.72 -10.34 5.92
N GLN A 137 -21.96 -9.13 6.42
CA GLN A 137 -22.28 -8.85 7.83
C GLN A 137 -23.76 -8.53 7.98
#